data_AF-A0A7C6SMG4-F1
#
_entry.id   AF-A0A7C6SMG4-F1
#
_cell.length_a   1.000
_cell.length_b   1.000
_cell.length_c   1.000
_cell.angle_alpha   90.00
_cell.angle_beta   90.00
_cell.angle_gamma   90.00
#
_symmetry.space_group_name_H-M   'P 1'
#
loop_
_entity.id
_entity.type
_entity.pdbx_description
1 polymer ?
#
loop_
_entity_poly.entity_id
_entity_poly.type
_entity_poly.pdbx_seq_one_letter_code
_entity_poly.pdbx_strand_id
1 'polypeptide(L)'
;MPNNRSFKAYVFNRFYNDFHEAISIFISENHEMLDIKSWNVDRVDETYLDDINIKHIYINDLPGMKVAFDVLIEAIFEIHEIDRRHDKYD
;
A
#
# COMPACT_ATOMS: atom_id res chain seq x y z
N MET A 1 -26.63 19.90 6.76
CA MET A 1 -26.30 18.86 7.76
C MET A 1 -24.79 18.69 7.75
N PRO A 2 -24.09 18.72 8.89
CA PRO A 2 -22.66 18.44 8.89
C PRO A 2 -22.47 16.97 8.48
N ASN A 3 -21.70 16.72 7.43
CA ASN A 3 -21.36 15.35 7.03
C ASN A 3 -20.65 14.67 8.20
N ASN A 4 -21.33 13.75 8.88
CA ASN A 4 -20.79 12.97 10.00
C ASN A 4 -19.75 11.98 9.45
N ARG A 5 -18.58 12.49 9.04
CA ARG A 5 -17.48 11.67 8.55
C ARG A 5 -16.78 11.06 9.75
N SER A 6 -16.63 9.73 9.75
CA SER A 6 -15.86 9.06 10.79
C SER A 6 -14.42 9.56 10.80
N PHE A 7 -13.75 9.50 11.95
CA PHE A 7 -12.32 9.83 12.04
C PHE A 7 -11.50 9.02 11.04
N LYS A 8 -11.87 7.76 10.80
CA LYS A 8 -11.31 6.90 9.76
C LYS A 8 -11.43 7.51 8.36
N ALA A 9 -12.61 8.01 7.98
CA ALA A 9 -12.80 8.68 6.70
C ALA A 9 -12.00 9.98 6.61
N TYR A 10 -11.85 10.72 7.71
CA TYR A 10 -11.00 11.91 7.74
C TYR A 10 -9.53 11.55 7.48
N VAL A 11 -8.97 10.59 8.23
CA VAL A 11 -7.57 10.14 8.08
C VAL A 11 -7.33 9.61 6.67
N PHE A 12 -8.20 8.74 6.15
CA PHE A 12 -8.06 8.19 4.81
C PHE A 12 -7.99 9.29 3.75
N ASN A 13 -8.95 10.21 3.73
CA ASN A 13 -8.97 11.28 2.72
C ASN A 13 -7.80 12.27 2.88
N ARG A 14 -7.37 12.53 4.12
CA ARG A 14 -6.33 13.52 4.41
C ARG A 14 -4.94 13.03 4.01
N PHE A 15 -4.66 11.75 4.23
CA PHE A 15 -3.34 11.15 4.10
C PHE A 15 -3.28 10.10 2.98
N TYR A 16 -4.31 10.02 2.13
CA TYR A 16 -4.40 9.01 1.05
C TYR A 16 -3.13 8.96 0.20
N ASN A 17 -2.67 10.11 -0.29
CA ASN A 17 -1.48 10.20 -1.15
C ASN A 17 -0.22 9.74 -0.40
N ASP A 18 -0.07 10.14 0.87
CA ASP A 18 1.09 9.76 1.67
C ASP A 18 1.11 8.24 1.92
N PHE A 19 -0.04 7.64 2.19
CA PHE A 19 -0.18 6.18 2.33
C PHE A 19 0.11 5.46 1.01
N HIS A 20 -0.47 5.95 -0.09
CA HIS A 20 -0.28 5.36 -1.40
C HIS A 20 1.19 5.40 -1.82
N GLU A 21 1.86 6.54 -1.66
CA GLU A 21 3.28 6.69 -1.97
C GLU A 21 4.14 5.77 -1.10
N ALA A 22 3.96 5.81 0.22
CA ALA A 22 4.76 5.00 1.14
C ALA A 22 4.60 3.49 0.89
N ILE A 23 3.38 3.03 0.63
CA ILE A 23 3.10 1.61 0.33
C ILE A 23 3.67 1.25 -1.04
N SER A 24 3.50 2.10 -2.06
CA SER A 24 4.01 1.83 -3.41
C SER A 24 5.53 1.71 -3.43
N ILE A 25 6.24 2.56 -2.68
CA ILE A 25 7.69 2.45 -2.52
C ILE A 25 8.04 1.15 -1.79
N PHE A 26 7.36 0.86 -0.68
CA PHE A 26 7.65 -0.34 0.11
C PHE A 26 7.50 -1.63 -0.71
N ILE A 27 6.39 -1.82 -1.43
CA ILE A 27 6.19 -3.02 -2.25
C ILE A 27 7.22 -3.12 -3.38
N SER A 28 7.55 -1.99 -4.01
CA SER A 28 8.51 -1.95 -5.12
C SER A 28 9.92 -2.32 -4.66
N GLU A 29 10.37 -1.79 -3.52
CA GLU A 29 11.73 -2.03 -3.01
C GLU A 29 11.88 -3.38 -2.29
N ASN A 30 10.78 -3.98 -1.81
CA ASN A 30 10.84 -5.14 -0.92
C ASN A 30 10.11 -6.37 -1.45
N HIS A 31 9.65 -6.39 -2.71
CA HIS A 31 8.88 -7.51 -3.27
C HIS A 31 9.55 -8.88 -3.11
N GLU A 32 10.88 -8.95 -3.16
CA GLU A 32 11.65 -10.19 -2.92
C GLU A 32 11.49 -10.71 -1.48
N MET A 33 11.28 -9.82 -0.50
CA MET A 33 11.13 -10.17 0.92
C MET A 33 9.69 -10.53 1.30
N LEU A 34 8.71 -10.27 0.41
CA LEU A 34 7.29 -10.49 0.68
C LEU A 34 6.84 -11.96 0.51
N ASP A 35 7.75 -12.89 0.18
CA ASP A 35 7.49 -14.33 -0.07
C ASP A 35 6.24 -14.57 -0.95
N ILE A 36 6.10 -13.76 -2.01
CA ILE A 36 4.95 -13.82 -2.91
C ILE A 36 5.08 -15.08 -3.78
N LYS A 37 4.01 -15.88 -3.84
CA LYS A 37 3.96 -17.11 -4.65
C LYS A 37 2.88 -16.97 -5.71
N SER A 38 3.26 -17.23 -6.96
CA SER A 38 2.37 -17.20 -8.11
C SER A 38 2.61 -18.43 -8.98
N TRP A 39 1.55 -18.88 -9.65
CA TRP A 39 1.63 -19.92 -10.68
C TRP A 39 1.79 -19.36 -12.09
N ASN A 40 1.58 -18.04 -12.25
CA ASN A 40 1.58 -17.35 -13.54
C ASN A 40 2.76 -16.39 -13.71
N VAL A 41 3.46 -16.08 -12.62
CA VAL A 41 4.61 -15.16 -12.56
C VAL A 41 5.72 -15.95 -11.89
N ASP A 42 6.71 -16.37 -12.67
CA ASP A 42 7.82 -17.20 -12.20
C ASP A 42 8.86 -16.33 -11.46
N ARG A 43 9.07 -15.12 -11.96
CA ARG A 43 9.92 -14.10 -11.34
C ARG A 43 9.19 -12.77 -11.27
N VAL A 44 9.08 -12.22 -10.06
CA VAL A 44 8.58 -10.85 -9.86
C VAL A 44 9.68 -9.88 -10.25
N ASP A 45 9.46 -9.11 -11.31
CA ASP A 45 10.36 -8.05 -11.76
C ASP A 45 9.82 -6.66 -11.41
N GLU A 46 8.50 -6.50 -11.42
CA GLU A 46 7.83 -5.22 -11.10
C GLU A 46 6.60 -5.45 -10.23
N THR A 47 6.24 -4.43 -9.45
CA THR A 47 5.02 -4.41 -8.65
C THR A 47 4.29 -3.07 -8.82
N TYR A 48 2.96 -3.11 -8.79
CA TYR A 48 2.12 -1.93 -8.96
C TYR A 48 1.02 -1.92 -7.90
N LEU A 49 0.93 -0.83 -7.12
CA LEU A 49 -0.14 -0.65 -6.14
C LEU A 49 -1.46 -0.37 -6.89
N ASP A 50 -2.51 -1.14 -6.59
CA ASP A 50 -3.84 -1.00 -7.19
C ASP A 50 -4.78 -0.21 -6.26
N ASP A 51 -5.03 -0.74 -5.06
CA ASP A 51 -5.94 -0.12 -4.08
C ASP A 51 -5.40 -0.21 -2.66
N ILE A 52 -5.83 0.73 -1.82
CA ILE A 52 -5.56 0.74 -0.39
C ILE A 52 -6.83 1.01 0.42
N ASN A 53 -6.95 0.32 1.55
CA ASN A 53 -8.06 0.53 2.46
C ASN A 53 -7.59 0.48 3.91
N ILE A 54 -8.04 1.45 4.72
CA ILE A 54 -7.82 1.38 6.16
C ILE A 54 -8.70 0.26 6.72
N LYS A 55 -8.11 -0.69 7.43
CA LYS A 55 -8.87 -1.67 8.22
C LYS A 55 -9.22 -1.10 9.57
N HIS A 56 -8.23 -0.56 10.27
CA HIS A 56 -8.38 -0.06 11.63
C HIS A 56 -7.53 1.18 11.88
N ILE A 57 -7.95 1.99 12.85
CA ILE A 57 -7.15 3.08 13.40
C ILE A 57 -7.09 2.91 14.91
N TYR A 58 -5.89 2.73 15.43
CA TYR A 58 -5.63 2.72 16.87
C TYR A 58 -5.39 4.15 17.30
N ILE A 59 -6.19 4.65 18.24
CA ILE A 59 -6.12 6.04 18.70
C ILE A 59 -5.55 6.05 20.11
N ASN A 60 -4.61 6.95 20.34
CA ASN A 60 -4.03 7.22 21.64
C ASN A 60 -4.15 8.72 21.96
N ASP A 61 -4.86 9.05 23.03
CA ASP A 61 -5.02 10.44 23.47
C ASP A 61 -3.72 10.96 24.08
N LEU A 62 -3.34 12.18 23.71
CA LEU A 62 -2.17 12.87 24.24
C LEU A 62 -2.59 14.14 24.99
N PRO A 63 -1.80 14.59 25.98
CA PRO A 63 -2.04 15.86 26.65
C PRO A 63 -2.13 17.05 25.67
N GLY A 64 -2.93 18.05 26.05
CA GLY A 64 -3.03 19.29 25.28
C GLY A 64 -3.87 19.18 24.00
N MET A 65 -4.96 18.41 24.03
CA MET A 65 -5.89 18.21 22.90
C MET A 65 -5.19 17.67 21.64
N LYS A 66 -4.27 16.72 21.84
CA LYS A 66 -3.56 16.04 20.76
C LYS A 66 -3.95 14.57 20.75
N VAL A 67 -3.83 13.95 19.59
CA VAL A 67 -3.97 12.50 19.43
C VAL A 67 -2.78 11.98 18.65
N ALA A 68 -2.27 10.82 19.06
CA ALA A 68 -1.45 9.96 18.23
C ALA A 68 -2.34 8.84 17.69
N PHE A 69 -2.00 8.32 16.52
CA PHE A 69 -2.73 7.19 15.97
C PHE A 69 -1.85 6.34 15.08
N ASP A 70 -2.12 5.04 15.10
CA ASP A 70 -1.54 4.07 14.19
C ASP A 70 -2.63 3.61 13.21
N VAL A 71 -2.25 3.40 11.95
CA VAL A 71 -3.18 3.04 10.88
C VAL A 71 -2.83 1.65 10.36
N LEU A 72 -3.78 0.73 10.43
CA LEU A 72 -3.67 -0.58 9.78
C LEU A 72 -4.26 -0.49 8.38
N ILE A 73 -3.42 -0.66 7.37
CA ILE A 73 -3.80 -0.57 5.95
C ILE A 73 -3.72 -1.95 5.31
N GLU A 74 -4.76 -2.30 4.55
CA GLU A 74 -4.73 -3.37 3.56
C GLU A 74 -4.41 -2.76 2.20
N ALA A 75 -3.48 -3.38 1.48
CA ALA A 75 -3.10 -2.98 0.13
C ALA A 75 -3.33 -4.14 -0.83
N ILE A 76 -3.88 -3.83 -1.99
CA ILE A 76 -3.99 -4.73 -3.14
C ILE A 76 -2.99 -4.23 -4.17
N PHE A 77 -2.16 -5.13 -4.67
CA PHE A 77 -1.13 -4.80 -5.65
C PHE A 77 -0.93 -5.94 -6.63
N GLU A 78 -0.40 -5.61 -7.80
CA GLU A 78 -0.09 -6.53 -8.88
C GLU A 78 1.41 -6.86 -8.90
N ILE A 79 1.72 -8.05 -9.42
CA ILE A 79 3.08 -8.51 -9.69
C ILE A 79 3.22 -8.81 -11.18
N HIS A 80 4.36 -8.45 -11.76
CA HIS A 80 4.61 -8.59 -13.19
C HIS A 80 6.00 -9.21 -13.41
N GLU A 81 6.09 -10.02 -14.47
CA GLU A 81 7.34 -10.56 -15.00
C GLU A 81 7.64 -9.92 -16.35
N ILE A 82 8.87 -9.46 -16.55
CA ILE A 82 9.27 -8.88 -17.84
C ILE A 82 9.74 -10.03 -18.74
N ASP A 83 9.05 -10.23 -19.88
CA ASP A 83 9.46 -11.22 -20.87
C ASP A 83 10.79 -10.83 -21.53
N ARG A 84 11.83 -11.64 -21.28
CA ARG A 84 13.20 -11.43 -21.80
C ARG A 84 13.46 -12.16 -23.12
N ARG A 85 12.42 -12.63 -23.82
CA ARG A 85 12.56 -13.41 -25.07
C ARG A 85 12.84 -12.56 -26.33
N HIS A 86 13.84 -11.66 -26.31
CA HIS A 86 14.33 -11.01 -27.54
C HIS A 86 15.85 -10.73 -27.62
N ASP A 87 16.68 -11.39 -26.81
CA ASP A 87 18.13 -11.08 -26.76
C ASP A 87 19.03 -12.14 -27.44
N LYS A 88 18.45 -13.02 -28.28
CA LYS A 88 19.19 -14.12 -28.96
C LYS A 88 19.15 -14.09 -30.48
N TYR A 89 19.04 -12.91 -31.07
CA TYR A 89 19.28 -12.71 -32.50
C TYR A 89 20.23 -11.54 -32.72
N ASP A 90 21.51 -11.76 -32.41
CA ASP A 90 22.67 -11.16 -33.08
C ASP A 90 23.87 -12.12 -32.99
#